data_AF-A0ABD2I1M9-F1
#
_entry.id   AF-A0ABD2I1M9-F1
#
_cell.length_a   1.000
_cell.length_b   1.000
_cell.length_c   1.000
_cell.angle_alpha   90.00
_cell.angle_beta   90.00
_cell.angle_gamma   90.00
#
_symmetry.space_group_name_H-M   'P 1'
#
loop_
_entity.id
_entity.type
_entity.pdbx_description
1 polymer ?
#
loop_
_entity_poly.entity_id
_entity_poly.type
_entity_poly.pdbx_seq_one_letter_code
_entity_poly.pdbx_strand_id
1 'polypeptide(L)'
;MFVHQRIETERNQCQFEAELKTVKKGEMCIQKNHFVRPNSEPIFNLDATPELGIFGCLVGNTLTGEVSFFSRTGHMMKTKMAHVNEGGVWRGASVYDSPYLV
;
A
#
# COMPACT_ATOMS: atom_id res chain seq x y z
N MET A 1 -4.19 4.86 8.28
CA MET A 1 -5.66 4.72 8.28
C MET A 1 -6.01 3.67 7.24
N PHE A 2 -6.52 2.51 7.65
CA PHE A 2 -6.99 1.47 6.72
C PHE A 2 -8.47 1.24 6.99
N VAL A 3 -9.30 1.36 5.96
CA VAL A 3 -10.74 1.10 6.03
C VAL A 3 -10.95 -0.34 5.64
N HIS A 4 -11.41 -1.17 6.57
CA HIS A 4 -11.91 -2.50 6.24
C HIS A 4 -13.36 -2.34 5.81
N GLN A 5 -13.67 -2.63 4.54
CA GLN A 5 -15.05 -2.63 4.04
C GLN A 5 -15.63 -4.03 4.26
N ARG A 6 -16.58 -4.14 5.18
CA ARG A 6 -17.42 -5.34 5.30
C ARG A 6 -18.68 -5.09 4.47
N ILE A 7 -18.93 -5.92 3.46
CA ILE A 7 -20.18 -5.88 2.69
C ILE A 7 -21.13 -6.87 3.35
N GLU A 8 -22.13 -6.36 4.07
CA GLU A 8 -23.24 -7.17 4.56
C GLU A 8 -24.41 -7.02 3.59
N THR A 9 -24.73 -8.09 2.88
CA THR A 9 -25.88 -8.15 1.97
C THR A 9 -27.12 -8.58 2.75
N GLU A 10 -27.82 -7.63 3.35
CA GLU A 10 -29.22 -7.82 3.73
C GLU A 10 -30.15 -7.26 2.64
N ARG A 11 -31.25 -7.98 2.42
CA ARG A 11 -32.25 -7.77 1.37
C ARG A 11 -32.49 -6.28 1.07
N ASN A 12 -31.95 -5.83 -0.07
CA ASN A 12 -32.20 -4.54 -0.73
C ASN A 12 -31.71 -3.25 -0.06
N GLN A 13 -30.76 -3.30 0.87
CA GLN A 13 -29.98 -2.11 1.26
C GLN A 13 -28.51 -2.47 1.47
N CYS A 14 -27.61 -1.85 0.68
CA CYS A 14 -26.18 -1.91 0.90
C CYS A 14 -25.84 -0.89 1.98
N GLN A 15 -25.73 -1.32 3.25
CA GLN A 15 -25.26 -0.46 4.33
C GLN A 15 -23.73 -0.52 4.40
N PHE A 16 -23.08 0.64 4.29
CA PHE A 16 -21.63 0.76 4.46
C PHE A 16 -21.34 1.15 5.91
N GLU A 17 -21.01 0.18 6.74
CA GLU A 17 -20.45 0.46 8.07
C GLU A 17 -18.92 0.50 8.00
N ALA A 18 -18.34 1.67 8.28
CA ALA A 18 -16.90 1.84 8.38
C ALA A 18 -16.45 1.67 9.83
N GLU A 19 -15.90 0.51 10.16
CA GLU A 19 -15.31 0.27 11.48
C GLU A 19 -13.86 0.78 11.51
N LEU A 20 -13.57 1.72 12.40
CA LEU A 20 -12.20 2.20 12.64
C LEU A 20 -11.46 1.25 13.57
N LYS A 21 -10.42 0.58 13.05
CA LYS A 21 -9.53 -0.26 13.85
C LYS A 21 -8.25 0.50 14.18
N THR A 22 -7.89 0.51 15.47
CA THR A 22 -6.58 1.04 15.90
C THR A 22 -5.51 0.00 15.61
N VAL A 23 -4.52 0.39 14.81
CA VAL A 23 -3.34 -0.44 14.48
C VAL A 23 -2.10 0.27 15.01
N LYS A 24 -1.20 -0.47 15.67
CA LYS A 24 0.08 0.08 16.14
C LYS A 24 0.90 0.57 14.94
N LYS A 25 1.47 1.77 15.05
CA LYS A 25 2.45 2.27 14.08
C LYS A 25 3.71 1.40 14.18
N GLY A 26 4.11 0.77 13.07
CA GLY A 26 5.34 0.00 13.00
C GLY A 26 6.57 0.91 13.00
N GLU A 27 7.67 0.41 13.56
CA GLU A 27 8.98 1.03 13.40
C GLU A 27 9.46 0.78 11.96
N MET A 28 9.61 1.85 11.19
CA MET A 28 10.03 1.78 9.79
C MET A 28 11.52 2.09 9.67
N CYS A 29 12.19 1.40 8.75
CA CYS A 29 13.56 1.69 8.38
C CYS A 29 13.62 3.06 7.69
N ILE A 30 14.45 3.98 8.21
CA ILE A 30 14.68 5.30 7.61
C ILE A 30 15.95 5.23 6.77
N GLN A 31 15.84 5.65 5.52
CA GLN A 31 16.93 5.68 4.55
C GLN A 31 17.03 7.06 3.90
N LYS A 32 18.25 7.48 3.55
CA LYS A 32 18.45 8.69 2.75
C LYS A 32 18.07 8.42 1.30
N ASN A 33 17.25 9.30 0.72
CA ASN A 33 16.81 9.18 -0.66
C ASN A 33 16.64 10.56 -1.34
N HIS A 34 16.34 10.58 -2.63
CA HIS A 34 16.11 11.77 -3.45
C HIS A 34 14.76 11.65 -4.14
N PHE A 35 13.92 12.67 -4.05
CA PHE A 35 12.61 12.70 -4.69
C PHE A 35 12.64 13.59 -5.92
N VAL A 36 12.24 13.02 -7.05
CA VAL A 36 12.04 13.74 -8.32
C VAL A 36 10.57 13.63 -8.67
N ARG A 37 9.95 14.78 -8.97
CA ARG A 37 8.54 14.85 -9.39
C ARG A 37 8.40 15.85 -10.54
N PRO A 38 7.47 15.62 -11.48
CA PRO A 38 7.18 16.59 -12.53
C PRO A 38 6.75 17.94 -11.95
N ASN A 39 7.17 19.03 -12.58
CA ASN A 39 6.78 20.41 -12.25
C ASN A 39 7.12 20.84 -10.81
N SER A 40 8.12 20.21 -10.18
CA SER A 40 8.66 20.63 -8.89
C SER A 40 10.17 20.43 -8.86
N GLU A 41 10.86 21.27 -8.11
CA GLU A 41 12.30 21.09 -7.89
C GLU A 41 12.59 19.74 -7.20
N PRO A 42 13.63 19.01 -7.64
CA PRO A 42 14.07 17.80 -6.96
C PRO A 42 14.45 18.07 -5.51
N ILE A 43 14.10 17.15 -4.62
CA ILE A 43 14.46 17.22 -3.19
C ILE A 43 15.52 16.15 -2.94
N PHE A 44 16.72 16.56 -2.57
CA PHE A 44 17.85 15.65 -2.35
C PHE A 44 18.09 15.36 -0.86
N ASN A 45 18.62 14.18 -0.54
CA ASN A 45 19.10 13.79 0.80
C ASN A 45 18.06 13.87 1.93
N LEU A 46 16.80 13.54 1.62
CA LEU A 46 15.72 13.52 2.60
C LEU A 46 15.66 12.18 3.34
N ASP A 47 15.11 12.19 4.56
CA ASP A 47 14.79 10.98 5.31
C ASP A 47 13.49 10.36 4.79
N ALA A 48 13.59 9.13 4.28
CA ALA A 48 12.51 8.44 3.62
C ALA A 48 12.24 7.07 4.25
N THR A 49 10.98 6.66 4.25
CA THR A 49 10.55 5.33 4.67
C THR A 49 9.95 4.59 3.47
N PRO A 50 10.56 3.48 3.02
CA PRO A 50 10.02 2.68 1.94
C PRO A 50 8.91 1.73 2.41
N GLU A 51 7.98 1.43 1.50
CA GLU A 51 6.90 0.46 1.65
C GLU A 51 6.97 -0.50 0.47
N LEU A 52 7.32 -1.77 0.73
CA LEU A 52 7.37 -2.84 -0.28
C LEU A 52 6.01 -3.54 -0.38
N GLY A 53 5.39 -3.48 -1.55
CA GLY A 53 4.22 -4.27 -1.91
C GLY A 53 4.62 -5.47 -2.77
N ILE A 54 4.06 -6.65 -2.46
CA ILE A 54 4.22 -7.87 -3.25
C ILE A 54 2.85 -8.20 -3.84
N PHE A 55 2.79 -8.38 -5.16
CA PHE A 55 1.54 -8.73 -5.83
C PHE A 55 1.34 -10.25 -5.84
N GLY A 56 0.11 -10.65 -5.53
CA GLY A 56 -0.34 -12.04 -5.62
C GLY A 56 -1.60 -12.13 -6.48
N CYS A 57 -1.71 -13.20 -7.25
CA CYS A 57 -2.91 -13.56 -7.99
C CYS A 57 -3.40 -14.91 -7.47
N LEU A 58 -4.68 -14.98 -7.11
CA LEU A 58 -5.36 -16.19 -6.66
C LEU A 58 -6.62 -16.36 -7.49
N VAL A 59 -6.76 -17.51 -8.14
CA VAL A 59 -7.98 -17.92 -8.84
C VAL A 59 -8.46 -19.22 -8.20
N GLY A 60 -9.74 -19.27 -7.89
CA GLY A 60 -10.37 -20.41 -7.26
C GLY A 60 -11.89 -20.33 -7.32
N ASN A 61 -12.53 -21.42 -6.92
CA ASN A 61 -13.96 -21.53 -6.83
C ASN A 61 -14.39 -21.29 -5.37
N THR A 62 -15.15 -20.23 -5.15
CA THR A 62 -15.62 -19.85 -3.80
C THR A 62 -16.67 -20.79 -3.23
N LEU A 63 -17.40 -21.53 -4.07
CA LEU A 63 -18.42 -22.50 -3.63
C LEU A 63 -17.80 -23.82 -3.17
N THR A 64 -16.76 -24.29 -3.86
CA THR A 64 -16.07 -25.54 -3.51
C THR A 64 -14.87 -25.33 -2.59
N GLY A 65 -14.36 -24.09 -2.51
CA GLY A 65 -13.13 -23.76 -1.78
C GLY A 65 -11.85 -24.16 -2.52
N GLU A 66 -11.94 -24.63 -3.75
CA GLU A 66 -10.79 -25.09 -4.53
C GLU A 66 -10.01 -23.91 -5.11
N VAL A 67 -8.67 -23.97 -5.00
CA VAL A 67 -7.76 -23.01 -5.64
C VAL A 67 -7.20 -23.63 -6.91
N SER A 68 -7.48 -23.03 -8.05
CA SER A 68 -7.00 -23.51 -9.36
C SER A 68 -5.69 -22.85 -9.79
N PHE A 69 -5.39 -21.65 -9.29
CA PHE A 69 -4.15 -20.95 -9.58
C PHE A 69 -3.74 -20.03 -8.43
N PHE A 70 -2.46 -20.09 -8.06
CA PHE A 70 -1.84 -19.13 -7.15
C PHE A 70 -0.49 -18.72 -7.72
N SER A 71 -0.23 -17.42 -7.82
CA SER A 71 1.05 -16.88 -8.26
C SER A 71 1.42 -15.63 -7.49
N ARG A 72 2.72 -15.41 -7.32
CA ARG A 72 3.28 -14.16 -6.79
C ARG A 72 3.93 -13.42 -7.95
N THR A 73 3.25 -12.40 -8.47
CA THR A 73 3.60 -11.76 -9.74
C THR A 73 4.16 -10.36 -9.51
N GLY A 74 5.41 -10.31 -9.06
CA GLY A 74 6.18 -9.07 -8.98
C GLY A 74 5.93 -8.24 -7.72
N HIS A 75 6.43 -7.01 -7.76
CA HIS A 75 6.46 -6.10 -6.62
C HIS A 75 6.28 -4.65 -7.07
N MET A 76 5.93 -3.80 -6.12
CA MET A 76 5.98 -2.35 -6.25
C MET A 76 6.53 -1.80 -4.95
N MET A 77 7.59 -1.00 -5.03
CA MET A 77 8.08 -0.25 -3.89
C MET A 77 7.64 1.20 -4.05
N LYS A 78 7.15 1.79 -2.95
CA LYS A 78 6.84 3.21 -2.87
C LYS A 78 7.56 3.78 -1.67
N THR A 79 8.02 5.01 -1.79
CA THR A 79 8.77 5.66 -0.73
C THR A 79 8.13 7.00 -0.38
N LYS A 80 8.02 7.30 0.92
CA LYS A 80 7.49 8.57 1.44
C LYS A 80 8.51 9.24 2.37
N MET A 81 8.34 10.53 2.62
CA MET A 81 9.10 11.23 3.64
C MET A 81 8.77 10.65 5.02
N ALA A 82 9.79 10.42 5.86
CA ALA A 82 9.63 9.70 7.13
C ALA A 82 8.63 10.33 8.12
N HIS A 83 8.44 11.64 8.05
CA HIS A 83 7.52 12.40 8.90
C HIS A 83 6.07 12.43 8.38
N VAL A 84 5.82 11.98 7.14
CA VAL A 84 4.50 12.03 6.51
C VAL A 84 3.71 10.76 6.83
N ASN A 85 2.44 10.92 7.21
CA ASN A 85 1.58 9.80 7.58
C ASN A 85 0.97 9.11 6.34
N GLU A 86 0.61 9.89 5.32
CA GLU A 86 0.03 9.41 4.07
C GLU A 86 1.08 8.76 3.15
N GLY A 87 0.73 7.62 2.55
CA GLY A 87 1.62 6.84 1.65
C GLY A 87 1.10 6.68 0.21
N GLY A 88 0.09 7.47 -0.17
CA GLY A 88 -0.56 7.35 -1.47
C GLY A 88 0.20 8.08 -2.57
N VAL A 89 0.70 7.34 -3.57
CA VAL A 89 1.34 7.95 -4.77
C VAL A 89 0.36 8.83 -5.53
N TRP A 90 -0.89 8.39 -5.70
CA TRP A 90 -1.93 9.17 -6.40
C TRP A 90 -2.26 10.51 -5.72
N ARG A 91 -2.01 10.64 -4.41
CA ARG A 91 -2.15 11.90 -3.65
C ARG A 91 -0.89 12.77 -3.68
N GLY A 92 0.18 12.31 -4.32
CA GLY A 92 1.49 12.97 -4.32
C GLY A 92 2.32 12.78 -3.03
N ALA A 93 1.81 12.02 -2.06
CA ALA A 93 2.48 11.82 -0.76
C ALA A 93 3.69 10.86 -0.83
N SER A 94 3.80 10.08 -1.90
CA SER A 94 4.88 9.11 -2.12
C SER A 94 5.32 9.11 -3.57
N VAL A 95 6.51 8.55 -3.82
CA VAL A 95 7.05 8.34 -5.16
C VAL A 95 7.25 6.85 -5.42
N TYR A 96 7.29 6.46 -6.70
CA TYR A 96 7.69 5.09 -7.08
C TYR A 96 9.17 4.88 -6.83
N ASP A 97 9.52 3.67 -6.41
CA ASP A 97 10.87 3.28 -6.06
C ASP A 97 11.12 1.82 -6.48
N SER A 98 12.37 1.38 -6.39
CA SER A 98 12.78 0.00 -6.63
C SER A 98 13.60 -0.54 -5.45
N PRO A 99 13.41 -1.82 -5.06
CA PRO A 99 14.23 -2.42 -4.03
C PRO A 99 15.67 -2.56 -4.49
N TYR A 100 16.61 -2.16 -3.64
CA TYR A 100 18.02 -2.49 -3.78
C TYR A 100 18.32 -3.70 -2.86
N LEU A 101 18.77 -4.79 -3.47
CA LEU A 101 19.11 -6.01 -2.73
C LEU A 101 20.54 -5.86 -2.18
N VAL A 102 20.66 -5.96 -0.85
CA VAL A 102 21.92 -5.89 -0.09
C VAL A 102 22.33 -7.24 0.45
#